data_AF-A0A7K3WK98-F1
#
_entry.id   AF-A0A7K3WK98-F1
#
_cell.length_a   1.000
_cell.length_b   1.000
_cell.length_c   1.000
_cell.angle_alpha   90.00
_cell.angle_beta   90.00
_cell.angle_gamma   90.00
#
_symmetry.space_group_name_H-M   'P 1'
#
loop_
_entity.id
_entity.type
_entity.pdbx_description
1 polymer ?
#
loop_
_entity_poly.entity_id
_entity_poly.type
_entity_poly.pdbx_seq_one_letter_code
_entity_poly.pdbx_strand_id
1 'polypeptide(L)'
;MIDPDALRRIRTDRGLSQRRLATAAGVDPLTVKRIEGGADAGDLPLRVLDHLAGCLAVPVQDLLRTRTAAAPEDLVQAVGAALLAHGRTTITRLAGALAATVDDATHAVAGLDAHLAAAGMSLARRHDEIWLVPLVDTARTAPADRPLTLAEARLLRRIHRGEDVRRVLSGPDRQFVLPALLRRGLVVDHGAGPVVTPHVAASLATA
;
A
#
# COMPACT_ATOMS: atom_id res chain seq x y z
N MET A 1 -15.10 4.16 20.08
CA MET A 1 -16.19 5.08 19.70
C MET A 1 -17.50 4.42 20.09
N ILE A 2 -18.42 5.18 20.69
CA ILE A 2 -19.73 4.64 21.10
C ILE A 2 -20.56 4.34 19.85
N ASP A 3 -21.30 3.24 19.86
CA ASP A 3 -22.27 2.92 18.83
C ASP A 3 -23.58 3.70 19.09
N PRO A 4 -23.93 4.68 18.23
CA PRO A 4 -25.11 5.51 18.43
C PRO A 4 -26.41 4.70 18.37
N ASP A 5 -26.45 3.66 17.54
CA ASP A 5 -27.65 2.85 17.31
C ASP A 5 -27.82 1.81 18.42
N ALA A 6 -26.71 1.25 18.94
CA ALA A 6 -26.76 0.42 20.13
C ALA A 6 -27.24 1.21 21.35
N LEU A 7 -26.67 2.40 21.61
CA LEU A 7 -27.08 3.25 22.72
C LEU A 7 -28.57 3.61 22.64
N ARG A 8 -29.03 4.01 21.46
CA ARG A 8 -30.43 4.38 21.22
C ARG A 8 -31.38 3.22 21.49
N ARG A 9 -31.10 2.03 20.92
CA ARG A 9 -31.93 0.82 21.11
C ARG A 9 -32.00 0.43 22.58
N ILE A 10 -30.85 0.26 23.21
CA ILE A 10 -30.74 -0.16 24.61
C ILE A 10 -31.48 0.81 25.54
N ARG A 11 -31.39 2.12 25.27
CA ARG A 11 -32.12 3.14 26.00
C ARG A 11 -33.64 3.02 25.78
N THR A 12 -34.10 2.87 24.54
CA THR A 12 -35.54 2.78 24.23
C THR A 12 -36.17 1.50 24.76
N ASP A 13 -35.44 0.38 24.71
CA ASP A 13 -35.89 -0.92 25.24
C ASP A 13 -36.10 -0.86 26.76
N ARG A 14 -35.35 0.01 27.45
CA ARG A 14 -35.52 0.32 28.87
C ARG A 14 -36.53 1.43 29.16
N GLY A 15 -37.24 1.94 28.14
CA GLY A 15 -38.23 3.01 28.31
C GLY A 15 -37.65 4.33 28.81
N LEU A 16 -36.34 4.54 28.64
CA LEU A 16 -35.67 5.75 29.09
C LEU A 16 -35.72 6.82 28.00
N SER A 17 -36.03 8.07 28.37
CA SER A 17 -35.79 9.21 27.48
C SER A 17 -34.32 9.65 27.56
N GLN A 18 -33.82 10.36 26.54
CA GLN A 18 -32.45 10.90 26.55
C GLN A 18 -32.19 11.74 27.80
N ARG A 19 -33.15 12.58 28.21
CA ARG A 19 -33.05 13.41 29.41
C ARG A 19 -32.95 12.57 30.68
N ARG A 20 -33.74 11.49 30.79
CA ARG A 20 -33.69 10.60 31.96
C ARG A 20 -32.36 9.85 32.04
N LEU A 21 -31.85 9.35 30.92
CA LEU A 21 -30.52 8.72 30.87
C LEU A 21 -29.42 9.72 31.24
N ALA A 22 -29.47 10.93 30.69
CA ALA A 22 -28.50 11.98 30.98
C ALA A 22 -28.46 12.33 32.46
N THR A 23 -29.63 12.53 33.08
CA THR A 23 -29.74 12.78 34.52
C THR A 23 -29.19 11.61 35.35
N ALA A 24 -29.52 10.37 34.99
CA ALA A 24 -29.03 9.19 35.72
C ALA A 24 -27.50 9.03 35.62
N ALA A 25 -26.94 9.29 34.44
CA ALA A 25 -25.50 9.18 34.18
C ALA A 25 -24.69 10.42 34.59
N GLY A 26 -25.34 11.47 35.11
CA GLY A 26 -24.67 12.71 35.52
C GLY A 26 -24.05 13.51 34.37
N VAL A 27 -24.68 13.48 33.19
CA VAL A 27 -24.21 14.19 31.98
C VAL A 27 -25.23 15.19 31.46
N ASP A 28 -24.76 16.13 30.65
CA ASP A 28 -25.63 17.05 29.91
C ASP A 28 -26.50 16.28 28.90
N PRO A 29 -27.83 16.56 28.78
CA PRO A 29 -28.69 15.94 27.79
C PRO A 29 -28.22 16.11 26.33
N LEU A 30 -27.52 17.19 26.00
CA LEU A 30 -26.91 17.42 24.70
C LEU A 30 -25.78 16.42 24.44
N THR A 31 -25.08 15.94 25.47
CA THR A 31 -24.07 14.88 25.32
C THR A 31 -24.72 13.59 24.83
N VAL A 32 -25.82 13.15 25.46
CA VAL A 32 -26.54 11.95 25.01
C VAL A 32 -27.09 12.15 23.59
N LYS A 33 -27.67 13.32 23.30
CA LYS A 33 -28.14 13.66 21.95
C LYS A 33 -27.02 13.64 20.91
N ARG A 34 -25.83 14.18 21.24
CA ARG A 34 -24.64 14.20 20.39
C ARG A 34 -24.14 12.78 20.10
N ILE A 35 -24.06 11.94 21.14
CA ILE A 35 -23.63 10.55 21.01
C ILE A 35 -24.61 9.77 20.13
N GLU A 36 -25.92 9.83 20.41
CA GLU A 36 -26.94 9.14 19.59
C GLU A 36 -27.08 9.72 18.17
N GLY A 37 -26.58 10.94 17.94
CA GLY A 37 -26.48 11.56 16.63
C GLY A 37 -25.22 11.17 15.85
N GLY A 38 -24.34 10.34 16.43
CA GLY A 38 -23.08 9.91 15.79
C GLY A 38 -21.98 10.96 15.79
N ALA A 39 -22.13 12.05 16.53
CA ALA A 39 -21.16 13.16 16.62
C ALA A 39 -20.19 13.00 17.81
N ASP A 40 -20.01 11.77 18.29
CA ASP A 40 -18.96 11.43 19.26
C ASP A 40 -17.62 11.31 18.51
N ALA A 41 -16.70 12.24 18.78
CA ALA A 41 -15.36 12.23 18.20
C ALA A 41 -14.42 11.22 18.91
N GLY A 42 -14.94 10.45 19.87
CA GLY A 42 -14.13 9.59 20.74
C GLY A 42 -13.44 10.36 21.87
N ASP A 43 -13.91 11.58 22.16
CA ASP A 43 -13.39 12.46 23.21
C ASP A 43 -14.10 12.28 24.56
N LEU A 44 -15.09 11.38 24.61
CA LEU A 44 -15.85 11.13 25.84
C LEU A 44 -14.97 10.48 26.92
N PRO A 45 -14.91 11.05 28.14
CA PRO A 45 -14.15 10.44 29.24
C PRO A 45 -14.65 9.03 29.56
N LEU A 46 -13.73 8.08 29.82
CA LEU A 46 -14.06 6.69 30.15
C LEU A 46 -15.04 6.56 31.32
N ARG A 47 -14.91 7.42 32.35
CA ARG A 47 -15.85 7.46 33.48
C ARG A 47 -17.29 7.71 33.06
N VAL A 48 -17.50 8.53 32.02
CA VAL A 48 -18.85 8.85 31.52
C VAL A 48 -19.43 7.65 30.77
N LEU A 49 -18.60 6.97 29.97
CA LEU A 49 -18.97 5.73 29.31
C LEU A 49 -19.38 4.66 30.33
N ASP A 50 -18.60 4.50 31.41
CA ASP A 50 -18.88 3.55 32.48
C ASP A 50 -20.19 3.88 33.22
N HIS A 51 -20.45 5.16 33.53
CA HIS A 51 -21.73 5.58 34.11
C HIS A 51 -22.93 5.34 33.18
N LEU A 52 -22.79 5.59 31.89
CA LEU A 52 -23.83 5.29 30.91
C LEU A 52 -24.13 3.79 30.86
N ALA A 53 -23.08 2.96 30.80
CA ALA A 53 -23.19 1.50 30.83
C ALA A 53 -23.88 1.00 32.11
N GLY A 54 -23.48 1.54 33.27
CA GLY A 54 -24.08 1.22 34.56
C GLY A 54 -25.56 1.62 34.66
N CYS A 55 -25.93 2.82 34.20
CA CYS A 55 -27.34 3.26 34.17
C CYS A 55 -28.19 2.40 33.24
N LEU A 56 -27.58 1.94 32.15
CA LEU A 56 -28.19 1.03 31.21
C LEU A 56 -28.00 -0.42 31.61
N ALA A 57 -27.43 -0.77 32.77
CA ALA A 57 -27.22 -2.16 33.20
C ALA A 57 -26.74 -3.10 32.06
N VAL A 58 -25.79 -2.61 31.26
CA VAL A 58 -25.13 -3.38 30.20
C VAL A 58 -23.62 -3.27 30.39
N PRO A 59 -22.85 -4.29 30.01
CA PRO A 59 -21.41 -4.17 29.88
C PRO A 59 -21.01 -3.03 28.93
N VAL A 60 -19.89 -2.37 29.22
CA VAL A 60 -19.37 -1.26 28.38
C VAL A 60 -19.18 -1.68 26.92
N GLN A 61 -18.75 -2.92 26.67
CA GLN A 61 -18.56 -3.42 25.31
C GLN A 61 -19.82 -3.40 24.44
N ASP A 62 -21.01 -3.49 25.04
CA ASP A 62 -22.29 -3.49 24.31
C ASP A 62 -22.64 -2.07 23.80
N LEU A 63 -22.03 -1.04 24.38
CA LEU A 63 -22.16 0.35 23.94
C LEU A 63 -21.07 0.75 22.94
N LEU A 64 -20.01 -0.04 22.81
CA LEU A 64 -18.93 0.25 21.88
C LEU A 64 -19.29 -0.31 20.51
N ARG A 65 -18.95 0.45 19.47
CA ARG A 65 -19.06 -0.05 18.11
C ARG A 65 -18.10 -1.22 17.97
N THR A 66 -18.64 -2.45 17.97
CA THR A 66 -17.88 -3.61 17.55
C THR A 66 -17.56 -3.35 16.10
N ARG A 67 -16.29 -3.09 15.81
CA ARG A 67 -15.83 -3.03 14.42
C ARG A 67 -16.24 -4.36 13.82
N THR A 68 -17.20 -4.35 12.90
CA THR A 68 -17.48 -5.53 12.08
C THR A 68 -16.16 -5.78 11.37
N ALA A 69 -15.39 -6.75 11.87
CA ALA A 69 -14.21 -7.19 11.17
C ALA A 69 -14.69 -7.51 9.76
N ALA A 70 -14.09 -6.86 8.76
CA ALA A 70 -14.24 -7.33 7.39
C ALA A 70 -13.96 -8.84 7.42
N ALA A 71 -14.67 -9.63 6.61
CA ALA A 71 -14.43 -11.06 6.60
C ALA A 71 -12.91 -11.28 6.40
N PRO A 72 -12.28 -12.29 7.02
CA PRO A 72 -10.84 -12.48 6.95
C PRO A 72 -10.30 -12.43 5.51
N GLU A 73 -11.10 -12.94 4.57
CA GLU A 73 -10.84 -12.96 3.14
C GLU A 73 -10.89 -11.56 2.50
N ASP A 74 -11.83 -10.71 2.91
CA ASP A 74 -11.91 -9.31 2.48
C ASP A 74 -10.68 -8.51 2.94
N LEU A 75 -10.17 -8.82 4.14
CA LEU A 75 -9.00 -8.14 4.68
C LEU A 75 -7.71 -8.54 3.96
N VAL A 76 -7.55 -9.82 3.60
CA VAL A 76 -6.41 -10.28 2.78
C VAL A 76 -6.39 -9.55 1.43
N GLN A 77 -7.55 -9.45 0.76
CA GLN A 77 -7.66 -8.72 -0.50
C GLN A 77 -7.35 -7.23 -0.32
N ALA A 78 -7.87 -6.59 0.73
CA ALA A 78 -7.63 -5.19 1.04
C ALA A 78 -6.14 -4.90 1.33
N VAL A 79 -5.45 -5.77 2.06
CA VAL A 79 -4.00 -5.70 2.28
C VAL A 79 -3.25 -5.81 0.96
N GLY A 80 -3.62 -6.77 0.10
CA GLY A 80 -3.04 -6.92 -1.23
C GLY A 80 -3.18 -5.67 -2.09
N ALA A 81 -4.38 -5.08 -2.12
CA ALA A 81 -4.66 -3.83 -2.84
C ALA A 81 -3.85 -2.65 -2.29
N ALA A 82 -3.75 -2.52 -0.96
CA ALA A 82 -2.98 -1.46 -0.32
C ALA A 82 -1.47 -1.58 -0.60
N LEU A 83 -0.92 -2.80 -0.58
CA LEU A 83 0.49 -3.05 -0.93
C LEU A 83 0.77 -2.74 -2.41
N LEU A 84 -0.17 -3.06 -3.31
CA LEU A 84 -0.04 -2.72 -4.72
C LEU A 84 -0.03 -1.20 -4.94
N ALA A 85 -0.90 -0.46 -4.24
CA ALA A 85 -1.04 0.99 -4.39
C ALA A 85 0.12 1.78 -3.75
N HIS A 86 0.64 1.32 -2.62
CA HIS A 86 1.61 2.07 -1.82
C HIS A 86 3.03 1.49 -1.86
N GLY A 87 3.21 0.31 -2.45
CA GLY A 87 4.50 -0.37 -2.52
C GLY A 87 4.98 -0.82 -1.14
N ARG A 88 6.10 -0.27 -0.68
CA ARG A 88 6.69 -0.62 0.63
C ARG A 88 6.02 0.17 1.75
N THR A 89 5.57 -0.54 2.78
CA THR A 89 4.85 0.02 3.94
C THR A 89 5.15 -0.79 5.20
N THR A 90 4.52 -0.44 6.33
CA THR A 90 4.61 -1.21 7.58
C THR A 90 3.27 -1.81 7.99
N ILE A 91 3.29 -2.82 8.87
CA ILE A 91 2.05 -3.44 9.38
C ILE A 91 1.20 -2.40 10.12
N THR A 92 1.82 -1.56 10.95
CA THR A 92 1.11 -0.51 11.69
C THR A 92 0.42 0.49 10.75
N ARG A 93 1.08 0.87 9.65
CA ARG A 93 0.51 1.79 8.67
C ARG A 93 -0.63 1.15 7.87
N LEU A 94 -0.50 -0.13 7.53
CA LEU A 94 -1.59 -0.90 6.89
C LEU A 94 -2.80 -1.02 7.81
N ALA A 95 -2.59 -1.38 9.07
CA ALA A 95 -3.66 -1.46 10.06
C ALA A 95 -4.40 -0.11 10.19
N GLY A 96 -3.65 0.99 10.27
CA GLY A 96 -4.22 2.34 10.28
C GLY A 96 -5.02 2.67 9.01
N ALA A 97 -4.47 2.38 7.83
CA ALA A 97 -5.11 2.67 6.54
C ALA A 97 -6.37 1.85 6.28
N LEU A 98 -6.38 0.59 6.74
CA LEU A 98 -7.51 -0.33 6.58
C LEU A 98 -8.50 -0.27 7.74
N ALA A 99 -8.28 0.64 8.69
CA ALA A 99 -9.01 0.69 9.96
C ALA A 99 -9.11 -0.69 10.63
N ALA A 100 -8.04 -1.48 10.58
CA ALA A 100 -7.93 -2.82 11.17
C ALA A 100 -7.07 -2.77 12.45
N THR A 101 -7.01 -3.87 13.21
CA THR A 101 -5.99 -4.00 14.27
C THR A 101 -4.66 -4.45 13.68
N VAL A 102 -3.57 -4.30 14.45
CA VAL A 102 -2.25 -4.80 14.05
C VAL A 102 -2.27 -6.34 13.91
N ASP A 103 -2.99 -7.04 14.79
CA ASP A 103 -3.13 -8.49 14.75
C ASP A 103 -3.91 -8.95 13.52
N ASP A 104 -5.02 -8.28 13.19
CA ASP A 104 -5.81 -8.58 11.98
C ASP A 104 -4.97 -8.38 10.72
N ALA A 105 -4.25 -7.26 10.63
CA ALA A 105 -3.36 -6.96 9.52
C ALA A 105 -2.23 -7.99 9.40
N THR A 106 -1.66 -8.43 10.52
CA THR A 106 -0.61 -9.47 10.56
C THR A 106 -1.14 -10.80 10.04
N HIS A 107 -2.32 -11.24 10.49
CA HIS A 107 -2.96 -12.44 9.98
C HIS A 107 -3.27 -12.35 8.49
N ALA A 108 -3.80 -11.21 8.03
CA ALA A 108 -4.10 -10.98 6.62
C ALA A 108 -2.83 -11.00 5.75
N VAL A 109 -1.73 -10.39 6.22
CA VAL A 109 -0.44 -10.44 5.54
C VAL A 109 0.10 -11.87 5.45
N ALA A 110 -0.08 -12.69 6.49
CA ALA A 110 0.31 -14.09 6.47
C ALA A 110 -0.53 -14.92 5.48
N GLY A 111 -1.83 -14.64 5.39
CA GLY A 111 -2.74 -15.28 4.42
C GLY A 111 -2.52 -14.84 2.97
N LEU A 112 -1.88 -13.68 2.74
CA LEU A 112 -1.63 -13.14 1.41
C LEU A 112 -0.58 -13.94 0.63
N ASP A 113 0.43 -14.53 1.30
CA ASP A 113 1.50 -15.29 0.63
C ASP A 113 0.96 -16.46 -0.22
N ALA A 114 -0.07 -17.15 0.26
CA ALA A 114 -0.69 -18.26 -0.48
C ALA A 114 -1.34 -17.80 -1.79
N HIS A 115 -1.96 -16.62 -1.79
CA HIS A 115 -2.59 -16.03 -2.97
C HIS A 115 -1.56 -15.48 -3.96
N LEU A 116 -0.48 -14.87 -3.46
CA LEU A 116 0.58 -14.29 -4.28
C LEU A 116 1.39 -15.34 -5.02
N ALA A 117 1.67 -16.49 -4.38
CA ALA A 117 2.44 -17.56 -4.98
C ALA A 117 1.81 -18.07 -6.29
N ALA A 118 0.48 -18.20 -6.34
CA ALA A 118 -0.25 -18.57 -7.55
C ALA A 118 -0.11 -17.53 -8.68
N ALA A 119 0.16 -16.27 -8.33
CA ALA A 119 0.39 -15.17 -9.27
C ALA A 119 1.87 -14.94 -9.60
N GLY A 120 2.80 -15.80 -9.15
CA GLY A 120 4.24 -15.61 -9.35
C GLY A 120 4.82 -14.44 -8.56
N MET A 121 4.15 -14.04 -7.48
CA MET A 121 4.56 -12.97 -6.58
C MET A 121 4.83 -13.53 -5.18
N SER A 122 5.52 -12.77 -4.34
CA SER A 122 5.79 -13.09 -2.96
C SER A 122 5.86 -11.80 -2.13
N LEU A 123 5.76 -11.93 -0.82
CA LEU A 123 5.85 -10.81 0.10
C LEU A 123 7.23 -10.80 0.76
N ALA A 124 7.99 -9.73 0.50
CA ALA A 124 9.27 -9.52 1.16
C ALA A 124 9.07 -8.76 2.47
N ARG A 125 9.85 -9.14 3.50
CA ARG A 125 9.77 -8.59 4.85
C ARG A 125 11.16 -8.17 5.33
N ARG A 126 11.26 -6.98 5.93
CA ARG A 126 12.48 -6.52 6.62
C ARG A 126 12.10 -5.68 7.83
N HIS A 127 12.40 -6.16 9.03
CA HIS A 127 11.93 -5.55 10.29
C HIS A 127 10.40 -5.41 10.27
N ASP A 128 9.88 -4.19 10.34
CA ASP A 128 8.44 -3.89 10.25
C ASP A 128 8.00 -3.53 8.81
N GLU A 129 8.92 -3.50 7.84
CA GLU A 129 8.60 -3.18 6.44
C GLU A 129 8.18 -4.41 5.65
N ILE A 130 7.15 -4.23 4.83
CA ILE A 130 6.61 -5.23 3.93
C ILE A 130 6.33 -4.65 2.54
N TRP A 131 6.60 -5.43 1.49
CA TRP A 131 6.36 -5.06 0.10
C TRP A 131 6.23 -6.29 -0.81
N LEU A 132 5.59 -6.12 -1.96
CA LEU A 132 5.45 -7.17 -2.97
C LEU A 132 6.73 -7.29 -3.80
N VAL A 133 7.14 -8.53 -4.08
CA VAL A 133 8.24 -8.87 -4.98
C VAL A 133 7.81 -9.95 -5.96
N PRO A 134 8.28 -9.91 -7.22
CA PRO A 134 8.06 -11.01 -8.14
C PRO A 134 8.98 -12.20 -7.77
N LEU A 135 8.45 -13.42 -7.86
CA LEU A 135 9.22 -14.66 -7.71
C LEU A 135 10.01 -15.01 -8.98
N VAL A 136 9.51 -14.56 -10.12
CA VAL A 136 10.21 -14.63 -11.40
C VAL A 136 11.05 -13.36 -11.60
N ASP A 137 12.21 -13.51 -12.22
CA ASP A 137 13.12 -12.40 -12.50
C ASP A 137 12.51 -11.47 -13.56
N THR A 138 11.72 -10.48 -13.11
CA THR A 138 11.11 -9.47 -13.98
C THR A 138 12.11 -8.40 -14.41
N ALA A 139 13.36 -8.44 -13.93
CA ALA A 139 14.39 -7.46 -14.32
C ALA A 139 14.76 -7.58 -15.80
N ARG A 140 14.48 -8.73 -16.44
CA ARG A 140 14.59 -8.89 -17.90
C ARG A 140 13.41 -8.30 -18.70
N THR A 141 12.37 -7.82 -18.01
CA THR A 141 11.15 -7.23 -18.59
C THR A 141 10.96 -5.76 -18.15
N ALA A 142 12.05 -5.01 -18.01
CA ALA A 142 12.01 -3.54 -17.94
C ALA A 142 12.26 -2.95 -19.35
N PRO A 143 11.68 -1.77 -19.66
CA PRO A 143 10.90 -1.55 -20.88
C PRO A 143 11.76 -1.33 -22.12
N ALA A 144 11.46 -2.10 -23.18
CA ALA A 144 11.84 -1.74 -24.54
C ALA A 144 11.29 -0.35 -24.94
N ASP A 145 10.20 0.11 -24.31
CA ASP A 145 9.37 1.23 -24.79
C ASP A 145 9.76 2.64 -24.32
N ARG A 146 10.76 2.84 -23.45
CA ARG A 146 11.18 4.22 -23.16
C ARG A 146 11.90 4.81 -24.37
N PRO A 147 11.56 6.02 -24.83
CA PRO A 147 12.30 6.68 -25.90
C PRO A 147 13.78 6.80 -25.51
N LEU A 148 14.66 6.69 -26.51
CA LEU A 148 16.09 6.89 -26.30
C LEU A 148 16.34 8.32 -25.85
N THR A 149 17.20 8.49 -24.85
CA THR A 149 17.70 9.83 -24.56
C THR A 149 18.59 10.31 -25.70
N LEU A 150 18.78 11.62 -25.84
CA LEU A 150 19.64 12.18 -26.86
C LEU A 150 21.08 11.66 -26.76
N ALA A 151 21.59 11.42 -25.55
CA ALA A 151 22.92 10.84 -25.32
C ALA A 151 22.99 9.39 -25.81
N GLU A 152 21.98 8.58 -25.50
CA GLU A 152 21.87 7.20 -25.96
C GLU A 152 21.80 7.12 -27.49
N ALA A 153 20.95 7.93 -28.13
CA ALA A 153 20.82 7.98 -29.59
C ALA A 153 22.11 8.43 -30.29
N ARG A 154 22.81 9.43 -29.72
CA ARG A 154 24.09 9.90 -30.25
C ARG A 154 25.16 8.83 -30.16
N LEU A 155 25.33 8.19 -29.00
CA LEU A 155 26.34 7.15 -28.83
C LEU A 155 26.05 5.95 -29.75
N LEU A 156 24.78 5.57 -29.87
CA LEU A 156 24.34 4.47 -30.74
C LEU A 156 24.63 4.74 -32.22
N ARG A 157 24.45 5.99 -32.71
CA ARG A 157 24.88 6.39 -34.07
C ARG A 157 26.40 6.39 -34.25
N ARG A 158 27.17 6.82 -33.24
CA ARG A 158 28.65 6.79 -33.29
C ARG A 158 29.18 5.37 -33.40
N ILE A 159 28.62 4.45 -32.60
CA ILE A 159 28.95 3.02 -32.66
C ILE A 159 28.59 2.43 -34.04
N HIS A 160 27.41 2.75 -34.57
CA HIS A 160 26.99 2.27 -35.89
C HIS A 160 27.92 2.72 -37.03
N ARG A 161 28.46 3.94 -36.95
CA ARG A 161 29.41 4.50 -37.93
C ARG A 161 30.83 3.96 -37.80
N GLY A 162 31.10 3.10 -36.83
CA GLY A 162 32.44 2.56 -36.60
C GLY A 162 33.44 3.59 -36.08
N GLU A 163 32.97 4.66 -35.43
CA GLU A 163 33.87 5.60 -34.75
C GLU A 163 34.64 4.87 -33.63
N ASP A 164 35.87 5.30 -33.33
CA ASP A 164 36.69 4.68 -32.26
C ASP A 164 36.15 5.01 -30.87
N VAL A 165 35.09 4.31 -30.48
CA VAL A 165 34.39 4.47 -29.21
C VAL A 165 35.27 4.02 -28.04
N ARG A 166 36.24 3.12 -28.25
CA ARG A 166 37.13 2.63 -27.18
C ARG A 166 38.07 3.70 -26.67
N ARG A 167 38.61 4.52 -27.58
CA ARG A 167 39.54 5.60 -27.24
C ARG A 167 38.84 6.91 -26.91
N VAL A 168 37.64 7.15 -27.44
CA VAL A 168 36.98 8.47 -27.46
C VAL A 168 35.60 8.46 -26.77
N LEU A 169 35.40 7.61 -25.76
CA LEU A 169 34.26 7.69 -24.86
C LEU A 169 34.52 8.75 -23.78
N SER A 170 33.59 9.70 -23.64
CA SER A 170 33.57 10.58 -22.48
C SER A 170 33.37 9.76 -21.20
N GLY A 171 33.85 10.26 -20.06
CA GLY A 171 33.63 9.63 -18.75
C GLY A 171 32.15 9.29 -18.49
N PRO A 172 31.21 10.22 -18.72
CA PRO A 172 29.77 9.96 -18.60
C PRO A 172 29.25 8.87 -19.55
N ASP A 173 29.69 8.86 -20.80
CA ASP A 173 29.24 7.84 -21.77
C ASP A 173 29.68 6.44 -21.35
N ARG A 174 30.90 6.31 -20.83
CA ARG A 174 31.45 5.04 -20.35
C ARG A 174 30.73 4.54 -19.09
N GLN A 175 30.47 5.44 -18.14
CA GLN A 175 29.92 5.09 -16.84
C GLN A 175 28.40 4.85 -16.87
N PHE A 176 27.67 5.58 -17.74
CA PHE A 176 26.21 5.59 -17.68
C PHE A 176 25.54 5.17 -18.99
N VAL A 177 25.97 5.74 -20.12
CA VAL A 177 25.25 5.58 -21.41
C VAL A 177 25.51 4.20 -22.02
N LEU A 178 26.77 3.75 -22.11
CA LEU A 178 27.12 2.45 -22.68
C LEU A 178 26.53 1.28 -21.86
N PRO A 179 26.65 1.24 -20.52
CA PRO A 179 25.98 0.21 -19.73
C PRO A 179 24.45 0.19 -19.90
N ALA A 180 23.82 1.37 -20.10
CA ALA A 180 22.40 1.44 -20.38
C ALA A 180 22.05 0.83 -21.75
N LEU A 181 22.82 1.10 -22.80
CA LEU A 181 22.63 0.51 -24.12
C LEU A 181 22.85 -1.02 -24.13
N LEU A 182 23.85 -1.50 -23.39
CA LEU A 182 24.11 -2.94 -23.20
C LEU A 182 22.96 -3.64 -22.47
N ARG A 183 22.47 -3.07 -21.35
CA ARG A 183 21.32 -3.62 -20.62
C ARG A 183 20.04 -3.65 -21.46
N ARG A 184 19.87 -2.71 -22.39
CA ARG A 184 18.73 -2.66 -23.32
C ARG A 184 18.89 -3.57 -24.55
N GLY A 185 20.02 -4.27 -24.70
CA GLY A 185 20.28 -5.15 -25.85
C GLY A 185 20.41 -4.41 -27.19
N LEU A 186 20.66 -3.10 -27.18
CA LEU A 186 20.83 -2.29 -28.39
C LEU A 186 22.26 -2.35 -28.94
N VAL A 187 23.20 -2.71 -28.07
CA VAL A 187 24.62 -2.85 -28.34
C VAL A 187 25.10 -4.15 -27.68
N VAL A 188 26.08 -4.81 -28.28
CA VAL A 188 26.82 -5.95 -27.73
C VAL A 188 28.30 -5.65 -27.77
N ASP A 189 29.08 -6.14 -26.79
CA ASP A 189 30.54 -6.05 -26.82
C ASP A 189 31.13 -7.47 -26.83
N HIS A 190 31.78 -7.83 -27.93
CA HIS A 190 32.43 -9.13 -28.13
C HIS A 190 33.93 -9.11 -27.81
N GLY A 191 34.41 -8.09 -27.11
CA GLY A 191 35.84 -7.93 -26.79
C GLY A 191 36.66 -7.23 -27.87
N ALA A 192 36.10 -7.02 -29.08
CA ALA A 192 36.67 -6.15 -30.12
C ALA A 192 36.10 -4.71 -30.10
N GLY A 193 34.99 -4.49 -29.41
CA GLY A 193 34.37 -3.19 -29.20
C GLY A 193 32.85 -3.30 -29.13
N PRO A 194 32.17 -2.25 -28.63
CA PRO A 194 30.73 -2.19 -28.72
C PRO A 194 30.31 -2.16 -30.19
N VAL A 195 29.34 -3.00 -30.56
CA VAL A 195 28.74 -3.08 -31.89
C VAL A 195 27.22 -3.03 -31.74
N VAL A 196 26.55 -2.29 -32.63
CA VAL A 196 25.09 -2.21 -32.66
C VAL A 196 24.49 -3.56 -33.06
N THR A 197 23.41 -3.98 -32.40
CA THR A 197 22.74 -5.25 -32.73
C THR A 197 22.05 -5.21 -34.11
N PRO A 198 21.87 -6.36 -34.79
CA PRO A 198 21.39 -6.39 -36.19
C PRO A 198 20.05 -5.67 -36.42
N HIS A 199 19.11 -5.82 -35.47
CA HIS A 199 17.79 -5.18 -35.56
C HIS A 199 17.89 -3.64 -35.47
N VAL A 200 18.78 -3.12 -34.64
CA VAL A 200 19.03 -1.68 -34.54
C VAL A 200 19.76 -1.15 -35.78
N ALA A 201 20.73 -1.90 -36.30
CA ALA A 201 21.46 -1.53 -37.51
C ALA A 201 20.52 -1.37 -38.72
N ALA A 202 19.53 -2.27 -38.88
CA ALA A 202 18.52 -2.16 -39.92
C ALA A 202 17.64 -0.91 -39.78
N SER A 203 17.23 -0.57 -38.56
CA SER A 203 16.45 0.65 -38.26
C SER A 203 17.24 1.95 -38.45
N LEU A 204 18.56 1.92 -38.22
CA LEU A 204 19.42 3.10 -38.46
C LEU A 204 19.74 3.31 -39.93
N ALA A 205 19.75 2.26 -40.75
CA ALA A 205 19.99 2.37 -42.19
C ALA A 205 18.79 2.95 -42.96
N THR A 206 17.61 2.95 -42.35
CA THR A 206 16.34 3.42 -42.92
C THR A 206 15.98 4.86 -42.50
N ALA A 207 16.81 5.51 -41.68
CA ALA A 207 16.55 6.82 -41.04
C ALA A 207 17.63 7.86 -41.36
#